data_AF-A0A2E1TL76-F1
#
_entry.id   AF-A0A2E1TL76-F1
#
_cell.length_a   1.000
_cell.length_b   1.000
_cell.length_c   1.000
_cell.angle_alpha   90.00
_cell.angle_beta   90.00
_cell.angle_gamma   90.00
#
_symmetry.space_group_name_H-M   'P 1'
#
loop_
_entity.id
_entity.type
_entity.pdbx_description
1 polymer ?
#
loop_
_entity_poly.entity_id
_entity_poly.type
_entity_poly.pdbx_seq_one_letter_code
_entity_poly.pdbx_strand_id
1 'polypeptide(L)'
;MTKFDSLFKFEVDIDEAKWRVYVPQQRSLDARNAKVELLRSAGFVAFPNTSTGKMRWSIGLGRFALESSARDFIALLKSSGIERIVLNKDPKVGRRIFVKFSAIENPSKESLKILQDTFPSGELREFQCGNI
;
A
#
# COMPACT_ATOMS: atom_id res chain seq x y z
N MET A 1 8.83 26.35 -4.80
CA MET A 1 9.28 25.80 -3.50
C MET A 1 8.36 26.34 -2.43
N THR A 2 7.44 25.51 -1.96
CA THR A 2 6.56 25.86 -0.84
C THR A 2 7.35 25.70 0.47
N LYS A 3 6.93 26.38 1.54
CA LYS A 3 7.52 26.30 2.90
C LYS A 3 7.70 24.87 3.45
N PHE A 4 7.10 23.86 2.81
CA PHE A 4 7.25 22.46 3.15
C PHE A 4 8.60 21.87 2.71
N ASP A 5 9.21 22.32 1.62
CA ASP A 5 10.43 21.67 1.08
C ASP A 5 11.64 21.73 2.06
N SER A 6 11.64 22.68 3.01
CA SER A 6 12.72 22.85 4.00
C SER A 6 12.56 21.99 5.27
N LEU A 7 11.39 21.37 5.49
CA LEU A 7 11.10 20.61 6.72
C LEU A 7 11.16 19.09 6.53
N PHE A 8 11.11 18.62 5.28
CA PHE A 8 10.96 17.22 4.94
C PHE A 8 12.08 16.79 3.99
N LYS A 9 12.78 15.72 4.34
CA LYS A 9 13.66 15.02 3.42
C LYS A 9 12.90 13.83 2.83
N PHE A 10 12.57 13.93 1.55
CA PHE A 10 11.97 12.83 0.82
C PHE A 10 13.07 11.83 0.45
N GLU A 11 12.97 10.61 0.96
CA GLU A 11 13.86 9.50 0.60
C GLU A 11 13.01 8.48 -0.15
N VAL A 12 13.35 8.22 -1.40
CA VAL A 12 12.63 7.22 -2.20
C VAL A 12 13.29 5.87 -1.96
N ASP A 13 12.48 4.84 -1.71
CA ASP A 13 12.94 3.46 -1.63
C ASP A 13 13.70 3.11 -2.90
N ILE A 14 14.88 2.50 -2.74
CA ILE A 14 15.65 1.95 -3.86
C ILE A 14 14.96 0.68 -4.37
N ASP A 15 14.21 0.00 -3.49
CA ASP A 15 13.52 -1.23 -3.81
C ASP A 15 12.25 -0.96 -4.61
N GLU A 16 12.42 -1.12 -5.91
CA GLU A 16 11.36 -1.13 -6.90
C GLU A 16 10.37 -2.28 -6.62
N ALA A 17 9.13 -1.95 -6.26
CA ALA A 17 8.10 -2.95 -6.07
C ALA A 17 7.69 -3.53 -7.45
N LYS A 18 8.18 -4.72 -7.75
CA LYS A 18 8.03 -5.43 -9.04
C LYS A 18 6.90 -6.44 -9.03
N TRP A 19 6.37 -6.80 -7.87
CA TRP A 19 5.33 -7.81 -7.74
C TRP A 19 4.06 -7.19 -7.20
N ARG A 20 2.92 -7.58 -7.76
CA ARG A 20 1.60 -7.16 -7.30
C ARG A 20 0.75 -8.36 -6.98
N VAL A 21 0.04 -8.28 -5.87
CA VAL A 21 -0.94 -9.27 -5.43
C VAL A 21 -2.32 -8.63 -5.55
N TYR A 22 -3.25 -9.30 -6.22
CA TYR A 22 -4.58 -8.75 -6.46
C TYR A 22 -5.63 -9.85 -6.64
N VAL A 23 -6.88 -9.51 -6.33
CA VAL A 23 -8.06 -10.28 -6.76
C VAL A 23 -8.38 -9.86 -8.21
N PRO A 24 -8.58 -10.80 -9.14
CA PRO A 24 -8.90 -10.50 -10.54
C PRO A 24 -10.25 -9.79 -10.68
N GLN A 25 -10.64 -9.46 -11.91
CA GLN A 25 -11.91 -8.78 -12.17
C GLN A 25 -13.09 -9.52 -11.51
N GLN A 26 -13.93 -8.77 -10.80
CA GLN A 26 -15.20 -9.28 -10.30
C GLN A 26 -16.29 -9.12 -11.36
N ARG A 27 -17.41 -9.83 -11.23
CA ARG A 27 -18.51 -9.80 -12.22
C ARG A 27 -19.29 -8.49 -12.26
N SER A 28 -19.27 -7.72 -11.16
CA SER A 28 -20.02 -6.49 -10.98
C SER A 28 -19.38 -5.58 -9.95
N LEU A 29 -19.83 -4.32 -9.91
CA LEU A 29 -19.45 -3.36 -8.87
C LEU A 29 -19.81 -3.88 -7.47
N ASP A 30 -21.01 -4.44 -7.32
CA ASP A 30 -21.49 -4.97 -6.04
C ASP A 30 -20.68 -6.18 -5.59
N ALA A 31 -20.33 -7.08 -6.52
CA ALA A 31 -19.48 -8.23 -6.21
C ALA A 31 -18.07 -7.78 -5.76
N ARG A 32 -17.51 -6.74 -6.37
CA ARG A 32 -16.27 -6.12 -5.92
C ARG A 32 -16.42 -5.53 -4.53
N ASN A 33 -17.47 -4.75 -4.29
CA ASN A 33 -17.67 -4.10 -2.99
C ASN A 33 -17.85 -5.13 -1.87
N ALA A 34 -18.67 -6.16 -2.09
CA ALA A 34 -18.84 -7.27 -1.14
C ALA A 34 -17.50 -7.98 -0.85
N LYS A 35 -16.68 -8.21 -1.88
CA LYS A 35 -15.35 -8.82 -1.71
C LYS A 35 -14.38 -7.90 -0.97
N VAL A 36 -14.43 -6.59 -1.20
CA VAL A 36 -13.63 -5.60 -0.45
C VAL A 36 -13.99 -5.61 1.03
N GLU A 37 -15.28 -5.63 1.37
CA GLU A 37 -15.72 -5.68 2.76
C GLU A 37 -15.32 -7.00 3.43
N LEU A 38 -15.40 -8.13 2.72
CA LEU A 38 -14.89 -9.41 3.21
C LEU A 38 -13.37 -9.37 3.50
N LEU A 39 -12.58 -8.75 2.61
CA LEU A 39 -11.14 -8.62 2.80
C LEU A 39 -10.82 -7.75 4.02
N ARG A 40 -11.53 -6.64 4.20
CA ARG A 40 -11.35 -5.72 5.32
C ARG A 40 -11.78 -6.34 6.65
N SER A 41 -12.90 -7.08 6.67
CA SER A 41 -13.34 -7.77 7.88
C SER A 41 -12.39 -8.89 8.31
N ALA A 42 -11.67 -9.49 7.36
CA ALA A 42 -10.58 -10.42 7.61
C ALA A 42 -9.23 -9.73 7.97
N GLY A 43 -9.21 -8.40 8.11
CA GLY A 43 -8.04 -7.63 8.53
C GLY A 43 -7.07 -7.26 7.40
N PHE A 44 -7.43 -7.47 6.13
CA PHE A 44 -6.58 -7.14 4.99
C PHE A 44 -6.94 -5.78 4.40
N VAL A 45 -5.90 -5.03 4.02
CA VAL A 45 -6.08 -3.79 3.27
C VAL A 45 -6.41 -4.11 1.81
N ALA A 46 -7.49 -3.52 1.30
CA ALA A 46 -8.01 -3.78 -0.04
C ALA A 46 -8.18 -2.47 -0.84
N PHE A 47 -7.61 -2.45 -2.05
CA PHE A 47 -7.57 -1.29 -2.94
C PHE A 47 -8.43 -1.55 -4.19
N PRO A 48 -9.73 -1.19 -4.18
CA PRO A 48 -10.60 -1.42 -5.33
C PRO A 48 -10.14 -0.63 -6.54
N ASN A 49 -10.01 -1.30 -7.68
CA ASN A 49 -9.71 -0.64 -8.94
C ASN A 49 -10.98 0.01 -9.52
N THR A 50 -10.85 1.29 -9.89
CA THR A 50 -11.91 2.11 -10.50
C THR A 50 -11.74 2.29 -12.01
N SER A 51 -10.63 1.81 -12.59
CA SER A 51 -10.36 1.94 -14.03
C SER A 51 -11.36 1.18 -14.88
N THR A 52 -11.72 1.74 -16.02
CA THR A 52 -12.40 1.01 -17.10
C THR A 52 -11.42 0.06 -17.81
N GLY A 53 -11.92 -1.05 -18.39
CA GLY A 53 -11.10 -2.00 -19.16
C GLY A 53 -10.84 -3.36 -18.47
N LYS A 54 -9.76 -4.05 -18.86
CA LYS A 54 -9.47 -5.45 -18.47
C LYS A 54 -9.25 -5.69 -16.97
N MET A 55 -8.98 -4.63 -16.22
CA MET A 55 -8.81 -4.67 -14.77
C MET A 55 -10.01 -4.08 -14.03
N ARG A 56 -11.12 -3.80 -14.74
CA ARG A 56 -12.35 -3.28 -14.14
C ARG A 56 -12.78 -4.20 -13.02
N TRP A 57 -13.10 -3.59 -11.89
CA TRP A 57 -13.54 -4.30 -10.68
C TRP A 57 -12.54 -5.30 -10.09
N SER A 58 -11.26 -5.23 -10.45
CA SER A 58 -10.20 -5.91 -9.70
C SER A 58 -9.96 -5.23 -8.34
N ILE A 59 -9.26 -5.93 -7.43
CA ILE A 59 -8.95 -5.42 -6.10
C ILE A 59 -7.46 -5.66 -5.83
N GLY A 60 -6.68 -4.59 -5.71
CA GLY A 60 -5.28 -4.69 -5.28
C GLY A 60 -5.18 -5.05 -3.80
N LEU A 61 -4.22 -5.88 -3.44
CA LEU A 61 -3.97 -6.32 -2.06
C LEU A 61 -2.57 -5.96 -1.57
N GLY A 62 -1.63 -5.72 -2.47
CA GLY A 62 -0.30 -5.28 -2.08
C GLY A 62 0.68 -5.24 -3.26
N ARG A 63 1.79 -4.54 -3.04
CA ARG A 63 2.95 -4.52 -3.92
C ARG A 63 4.20 -4.89 -3.13
N PHE A 64 5.07 -5.70 -3.74
CA PHE A 64 6.21 -6.34 -3.09
C PHE A 64 7.46 -6.20 -3.96
N ALA A 65 8.60 -5.98 -3.32
CA ALA A 65 9.90 -5.97 -3.99
C ALA A 65 10.35 -7.40 -4.35
N LEU A 66 10.16 -8.35 -3.43
CA LEU A 66 10.52 -9.77 -3.59
C LEU A 66 9.31 -10.64 -3.93
N GLU A 67 9.52 -11.63 -4.78
CA GLU A 67 8.48 -12.60 -5.15
C GLU A 67 8.10 -13.50 -3.98
N SER A 68 9.10 -13.92 -3.18
CA SER A 68 8.90 -14.78 -2.01
C SER A 68 7.95 -14.13 -1.00
N SER A 69 8.18 -12.87 -0.64
CA SER A 69 7.30 -12.13 0.27
C SER A 69 5.86 -12.01 -0.27
N ALA A 70 5.70 -11.86 -1.59
CA ALA A 70 4.38 -11.84 -2.21
C ALA A 70 3.69 -13.22 -2.12
N ARG A 71 4.45 -14.31 -2.25
CA ARG A 71 3.95 -15.69 -2.12
C ARG A 71 3.56 -16.01 -0.68
N ASP A 72 4.34 -15.59 0.30
CA ASP A 72 4.02 -15.75 1.73
C ASP A 72 2.72 -15.02 2.07
N PHE A 73 2.56 -13.80 1.56
CA PHE A 73 1.32 -13.04 1.72
C PHE A 73 0.11 -13.73 1.07
N ILE A 74 0.29 -14.37 -0.09
CA ILE A 74 -0.77 -15.17 -0.72
C ILE A 74 -1.12 -16.39 0.12
N ALA A 75 -0.14 -17.05 0.72
CA ALA A 75 -0.39 -18.18 1.62
C ALA A 75 -1.24 -17.75 2.83
N LEU A 76 -0.93 -16.59 3.41
CA LEU A 76 -1.72 -15.98 4.50
C LEU A 76 -3.17 -15.64 4.07
N LEU A 77 -3.35 -15.09 2.87
CA LEU A 77 -4.70 -14.81 2.34
C LEU A 77 -5.50 -16.11 2.17
N LYS A 78 -4.87 -17.16 1.63
CA LYS A 78 -5.51 -18.46 1.41
C LYS A 78 -5.88 -19.16 2.72
N SER A 79 -5.01 -19.12 3.74
CA SER A 79 -5.34 -19.68 5.06
C SER A 79 -6.50 -18.95 5.74
N SER A 80 -6.74 -17.69 5.36
CA SER A 80 -7.89 -16.88 5.80
C SER A 80 -9.15 -17.10 4.94
N GLY A 81 -9.16 -18.12 4.07
CA GLY A 81 -10.30 -18.45 3.19
C GLY A 81 -10.46 -17.52 1.98
N ILE A 82 -9.49 -16.65 1.70
CA ILE A 82 -9.54 -15.74 0.56
C ILE A 82 -8.93 -16.43 -0.66
N GLU A 83 -9.81 -16.93 -1.52
CA GLU A 83 -9.42 -17.59 -2.76
C GLU A 83 -9.32 -16.64 -3.96
N ARG A 84 -8.78 -17.18 -5.06
CA ARG A 84 -8.62 -16.50 -6.37
C ARG A 84 -7.73 -15.26 -6.31
N ILE A 85 -6.56 -15.42 -5.69
CA ILE A 85 -5.53 -14.39 -5.67
C ILE A 85 -4.55 -14.60 -6.82
N VAL A 86 -4.20 -13.53 -7.52
CA VAL A 86 -3.23 -13.54 -8.60
C VAL A 86 -1.96 -12.81 -8.16
N LEU A 87 -0.83 -13.48 -8.32
CA LEU A 87 0.50 -12.88 -8.30
C LEU A 87 0.87 -12.51 -9.73
N ASN A 88 1.29 -11.27 -9.96
CA ASN A 88 1.88 -10.90 -11.23
C ASN A 88 3.08 -9.99 -11.04
N LYS A 89 4.05 -10.08 -11.95
CA LYS A 89 5.11 -9.10 -12.05
C LYS A 89 4.54 -7.85 -12.73
N ASP A 90 4.57 -6.71 -12.05
CA ASP A 90 4.15 -5.44 -12.64
C ASP A 90 5.30 -4.92 -13.52
N PRO A 91 5.10 -4.72 -14.84
CA PRO A 91 6.13 -4.11 -15.68
C PRO A 91 6.38 -2.64 -15.30
N LYS A 92 5.42 -2.01 -14.59
CA LYS A 92 5.60 -0.68 -14.03
C LYS A 92 6.14 -0.80 -12.62
N VAL A 93 7.39 -0.35 -12.45
CA VAL A 93 8.02 -0.18 -11.15
C VAL A 93 7.22 0.83 -10.32
N GLY A 94 6.67 0.40 -9.20
CA GLY A 94 6.20 1.30 -8.16
C GLY A 94 7.36 1.64 -7.23
N ARG A 95 7.73 2.92 -7.12
CA ARG A 95 8.68 3.38 -6.11
C ARG A 95 7.90 3.77 -4.85
N ARG A 96 8.27 3.22 -3.70
CA ARG A 96 7.76 3.68 -2.41
C ARG A 96 8.49 4.97 -2.05
N ILE A 97 7.75 6.00 -1.63
CA ILE A 97 8.35 7.26 -1.17
C ILE A 97 8.29 7.23 0.36
N PHE A 98 9.44 7.29 1.00
CA PHE A 98 9.55 7.57 2.42
C PHE A 98 9.69 9.08 2.62
N VAL A 99 9.02 9.60 3.62
CA VAL A 99 9.14 11.01 4.00
C VAL A 99 9.78 11.03 5.38
N LYS A 100 11.06 11.40 5.44
CA LYS A 100 11.82 11.53 6.67
C LYS A 100 11.81 12.99 7.11
N PHE A 101 11.39 13.24 8.34
CA PHE A 101 11.54 14.58 8.94
C PHE A 101 12.99 14.78 9.36
N SER A 102 13.63 15.82 8.85
CA SER A 102 15.04 16.10 9.11
C SER A 102 15.28 17.25 10.10
N ALA A 103 14.24 17.93 10.60
CA ALA A 103 14.42 19.21 11.27
C ALA A 103 13.58 19.46 12.53
N ILE A 104 13.03 18.43 13.19
CA ILE A 104 12.37 18.64 14.48
C ILE A 104 12.86 17.58 15.46
N GLU A 105 13.63 18.00 16.47
CA GLU A 105 14.03 17.14 17.60
C GLU A 105 12.82 16.61 18.39
N ASN A 106 11.63 17.18 18.15
CA ASN A 106 10.32 16.73 18.65
C ASN A 106 9.19 17.22 17.71
N PRO A 107 8.88 16.53 16.59
CA PRO A 107 7.78 16.95 15.73
C PRO A 107 6.48 16.94 16.54
N SER A 108 5.77 18.07 16.59
CA SER A 108 4.46 18.09 17.23
C SER A 108 3.54 17.11 16.50
N LYS A 109 2.76 16.32 17.23
CA LYS A 109 1.81 15.34 16.67
C LYS A 109 0.89 15.92 15.59
N GLU A 110 0.68 17.24 15.63
CA GLU A 110 -0.10 18.00 14.65
C GLU A 110 0.54 18.01 13.25
N SER A 111 1.87 18.08 13.15
CA SER A 111 2.57 18.07 11.86
C SER A 111 2.52 16.70 11.18
N LEU A 112 2.48 15.61 11.97
CA LEU A 112 2.26 14.25 11.47
C LEU A 112 0.81 14.05 11.00
N LYS A 113 -0.15 14.70 11.66
CA LYS A 113 -1.57 14.66 11.30
C LYS A 113 -1.84 15.27 9.92
N ILE A 114 -1.15 16.37 9.58
CA ILE A 114 -1.23 16.99 8.24
C ILE A 114 -0.83 16.00 7.14
N LEU A 115 0.18 15.16 7.37
CA LEU A 115 0.58 14.14 6.40
C LEU A 115 -0.48 13.04 6.24
N GLN A 116 -1.12 12.64 7.33
CA GLN A 116 -2.20 11.65 7.29
C GLN A 116 -3.43 12.20 6.54
N ASP A 117 -3.74 13.48 6.74
CA ASP A 117 -4.82 14.17 6.02
C ASP A 117 -4.49 14.34 4.52
N THR A 118 -3.22 14.58 4.19
CA THR A 118 -2.75 14.74 2.81
C THR A 118 -2.65 13.41 2.07
N PHE A 119 -2.26 12.34 2.77
CA PHE A 119 -2.07 10.99 2.22
C PHE A 119 -2.93 9.99 2.99
N PRO A 120 -4.26 9.97 2.78
CA PRO A 120 -5.18 9.16 3.58
C PRO A 120 -5.00 7.65 3.41
N SER A 121 -4.27 7.22 2.38
CA SER A 121 -3.87 5.81 2.18
C SER A 121 -2.54 5.45 2.86
N GLY A 122 -1.91 6.39 3.57
CA GLY A 122 -0.66 6.20 4.28
C GLY A 122 -0.88 5.62 5.67
N GLU A 123 0.03 4.74 6.09
CA GLU A 123 0.10 4.24 7.47
C GLU A 123 1.21 5.00 8.20
N LEU A 124 0.87 5.72 9.28
CA LEU A 124 1.87 6.35 10.14
C LEU A 124 2.45 5.28 11.07
N ARG A 125 3.77 5.09 11.03
CA ARG A 125 4.49 4.22 11.95
C ARG A 125 5.60 4.99 12.64
N GLU A 126 5.64 4.91 13.95
CA GLU A 126 6.75 5.41 14.75
C GLU A 126 7.82 4.33 14.84
N PHE A 127 9.06 4.68 14.51
CA PHE A 127 10.21 3.80 14.67
C PHE A 127 11.27 4.56 15.46
N GLN A 128 11.84 3.93 16.48
CA GLN A 128 13.07 4.45 17.08
C GLN A 128 14.22 4.20 16.12
N CYS A 129 14.88 5.27 15.67
CA CYS A 129 16.18 5.12 15.05
C CYS A 129 17.16 4.68 16.14
N GLY A 130 17.52 3.39 16.16
CA GLY A 130 18.69 2.92 16.89
C GLY A 130 19.95 3.53 16.27
N ASN A 131 20.89 3.96 17.11
CA ASN A 131 22.20 4.43 16.67
C ASN A 131 22.86 3.36 15.80
N ILE A 132 23.06 3.67 14.52
CA ILE A 132 23.95 2.94 13.61
C ILE A 132 25.34 3.55 13.75
#